data_AF-A0A0F2E151-F1
#
_entry.id   AF-A0A0F2E151-F1
#
_cell.length_a   1.000
_cell.length_b   1.000
_cell.length_c   1.000
_cell.angle_alpha   90.00
_cell.angle_beta   90.00
_cell.angle_gamma   90.00
#
_symmetry.space_group_name_H-M   'P 1'
#
loop_
_entity.id
_entity.type
_entity.pdbx_description
1 polymer ?
#
loop_
_entity_poly.entity_id
_entity_poly.type
_entity_poly.pdbx_seq_one_letter_code
_entity_poly.pdbx_strand_id
1 'polypeptide(L)'
;MPTRIYEKRRFKCYHCSKIAVAETSLVKKNHQIPRIINQKIAQKSIEKTSMTDIAHQLSISTSTVIRKLNDFHFKHDFSRLPEIMSWDVETVRGVTVSIGR
;
A
#
# COMPACT_ATOMS: atom_id res chain seq x y z
N MET A 1 -10.28 -13.70 12.50
CA MET A 1 -9.19 -14.69 12.66
C MET A 1 -7.87 -13.95 12.81
N PRO A 2 -7.05 -14.18 13.84
CA PRO A 2 -5.79 -13.45 13.99
C PRO A 2 -4.78 -13.96 12.96
N THR A 3 -4.39 -13.08 12.05
CA THR A 3 -3.45 -13.30 10.95
C THR A 3 -2.00 -13.45 11.44
N ARG A 4 -1.68 -14.52 12.16
CA ARG A 4 -0.29 -14.82 12.58
C ARG A 4 0.59 -15.40 11.45
N ILE A 5 0.02 -15.77 10.31
CA ILE A 5 0.75 -16.40 9.19
C ILE A 5 1.58 -15.38 8.39
N TYR A 6 1.31 -14.07 8.55
CA TYR A 6 2.03 -13.01 7.84
C TYR A 6 3.18 -12.39 8.64
N GLU A 7 3.50 -12.91 9.82
CA GLU A 7 4.59 -12.39 10.65
C GLU A 7 5.96 -12.82 10.13
N LYS A 8 6.87 -11.84 10.05
CA LYS A 8 8.28 -12.09 9.74
C LYS A 8 8.90 -13.01 10.78
N ARG A 9 9.61 -14.04 10.32
CA ARG A 9 10.49 -14.82 11.20
C ARG A 9 11.84 -14.11 11.33
N ARG A 10 12.10 -13.56 12.52
CA ARG A 10 13.39 -12.97 12.91
C ARG A 10 14.17 -14.02 13.69
N PHE A 11 15.38 -14.34 13.22
CA PHE A 11 16.27 -15.28 13.87
C PHE A 11 17.38 -14.49 14.55
N LYS A 12 17.47 -14.56 15.87
CA LYS A 12 18.55 -13.94 16.65
C LYS A 12 19.62 -15.00 16.91
N CYS A 13 20.85 -14.75 16.50
CA CYS A 13 21.98 -15.60 16.88
C CYS A 13 22.24 -15.45 18.38
N TYR A 14 22.33 -16.57 19.11
CA TYR A 14 22.59 -16.56 20.54
C TYR A 14 24.00 -16.03 20.89
N HIS A 15 25.01 -16.36 20.08
CA HIS A 15 26.41 -16.03 20.37
C HIS A 15 26.80 -14.60 19.99
N CYS A 16 26.35 -14.08 18.84
CA CYS A 16 26.73 -12.75 18.36
C CYS A 16 25.59 -11.72 18.37
N SER A 17 24.40 -12.10 18.85
CA SER A 17 23.19 -11.26 18.89
C SER A 17 22.73 -10.67 17.56
N LYS A 18 23.34 -11.04 16.42
CA LYS A 18 22.92 -10.61 15.08
C LYS A 18 21.53 -11.15 14.75
N ILE A 19 20.70 -10.31 14.13
CA ILE A 19 19.36 -10.67 13.70
C ILE A 19 19.37 -10.92 12.18
N ALA A 20 19.00 -12.12 11.77
CA ALA A 20 18.73 -12.46 10.39
C ALA A 20 17.21 -12.48 10.15
N VAL A 21 16.76 -11.89 9.05
CA VAL A 21 15.36 -11.92 8.62
C VAL A 21 15.27 -12.83 7.40
N ALA A 22 14.52 -13.92 7.51
CA ALA A 22 14.33 -14.81 6.37
C ALA A 22 13.46 -14.13 5.29
N GLU A 23 13.89 -14.26 4.04
CA GLU A 23 13.02 -13.99 2.90
C GLU A 23 11.94 -15.08 2.85
N THR A 24 10.69 -14.68 2.67
CA THR A 24 9.58 -15.62 2.49
C THR A 24 8.82 -15.25 1.23
N SER A 25 8.04 -16.17 0.68
CA SER A 25 7.15 -15.88 -0.48
C SER A 25 6.19 -14.70 -0.19
N LEU A 26 5.88 -14.48 1.09
CA LEU A 26 4.96 -13.44 1.57
C LEU A 26 5.65 -12.07 1.77
N VAL A 27 6.93 -12.06 2.15
CA VAL A 27 7.68 -10.85 2.53
C VAL A 27 9.07 -10.84 1.88
N LYS A 28 9.33 -9.83 1.04
CA LYS A 28 10.64 -9.61 0.40
C LYS A 28 11.74 -9.27 1.42
N LYS A 29 12.99 -9.55 1.08
CA LYS A 29 14.17 -8.99 1.79
C LYS A 29 14.03 -7.48 1.96
N ASN A 30 14.43 -6.98 3.13
CA ASN A 30 14.41 -5.56 3.51
C ASN A 30 13.03 -4.87 3.59
N HIS A 31 11.92 -5.56 3.30
CA HIS A 31 10.58 -4.97 3.35
C HIS A 31 9.85 -5.37 4.63
N GLN A 32 9.24 -4.44 5.35
CA GLN A 32 8.50 -4.73 6.60
C GLN A 32 7.10 -5.29 6.36
N ILE A 33 6.47 -4.90 5.26
CA ILE A 33 5.06 -5.17 5.00
C ILE A 33 4.92 -6.31 3.98
N PRO A 34 4.08 -7.32 4.25
CA PRO A 34 3.79 -8.40 3.30
C PRO A 34 3.18 -7.87 1.99
N ARG A 35 3.50 -8.54 0.88
CA ARG A 35 2.95 -8.19 -0.45
C ARG A 35 1.42 -8.23 -0.49
N ILE A 36 0.82 -9.15 0.26
CA ILE A 36 -0.63 -9.33 0.34
C ILE A 36 -1.32 -8.10 0.93
N ILE A 37 -0.70 -7.43 1.91
CA ILE A 37 -1.26 -6.20 2.48
C ILE A 37 -1.26 -5.09 1.43
N ASN A 38 -0.18 -4.95 0.66
CA ASN A 38 -0.11 -3.96 -0.42
C ASN A 38 -1.17 -4.21 -1.51
N GLN A 39 -1.45 -5.47 -1.83
CA GLN A 39 -2.52 -5.84 -2.76
C GLN A 39 -3.91 -5.50 -2.20
N LYS A 40 -4.16 -5.79 -0.92
CA LYS A 40 -5.42 -5.42 -0.26
C LYS A 40 -5.63 -3.91 -0.18
N ILE A 41 -4.57 -3.13 0.06
CA ILE A 41 -4.63 -1.66 0.00
C ILE A 41 -5.06 -1.22 -1.40
N ALA A 42 -4.45 -1.76 -2.46
CA ALA A 42 -4.79 -1.43 -3.84
C ALA A 42 -6.27 -1.74 -4.14
N GLN A 43 -6.73 -2.93 -3.78
CA GLN A 43 -8.11 -3.36 -3.98
C GLN A 43 -9.10 -2.42 -3.27
N LYS A 44 -8.90 -2.15 -1.98
CA LYS A 44 -9.81 -1.29 -1.20
C LYS A 44 -9.80 0.17 -1.66
N SER A 45 -8.69 0.61 -2.25
CA SER A 45 -8.59 1.93 -2.86
C SER A 45 -9.44 2.03 -4.12
N ILE A 46 -9.52 0.96 -4.93
CA ILE A 46 -10.42 0.88 -6.09
C ILE A 46 -11.89 0.86 -5.66
N GLU A 47 -12.19 0.18 -4.55
CA GLU A 47 -13.53 0.16 -3.90
C GLU A 47 -13.90 1.52 -3.26
N LYS A 48 -13.10 2.58 -3.45
CA LYS A 48 -13.30 3.94 -2.91
C LYS A 48 -13.46 3.99 -1.37
N THR A 49 -12.83 3.06 -0.65
CA THR A 49 -12.83 3.06 0.82
C THR A 49 -11.90 4.17 1.35
N SER A 50 -12.27 4.82 2.47
CA SER A 50 -11.44 5.88 3.05
C SER A 50 -10.08 5.36 3.56
N MET A 51 -9.04 6.20 3.55
CA MET A 51 -7.71 5.82 4.04
C MET A 51 -7.71 5.39 5.51
N THR A 52 -8.56 6.01 6.34
CA THR A 52 -8.71 5.68 7.77
C THR A 52 -9.36 4.32 7.95
N ASP A 53 -10.38 4.01 7.15
CA ASP A 53 -11.07 2.72 7.23
C ASP A 53 -10.19 1.59 6.72
N ILE A 54 -9.40 1.83 5.65
CA ILE A 54 -8.39 0.87 5.17
C ILE A 54 -7.34 0.60 6.25
N ALA A 55 -6.83 1.65 6.89
CA ALA A 55 -5.84 1.55 7.96
C ALA A 55 -6.38 0.73 9.15
N HIS A 56 -7.62 1.01 9.56
CA HIS A 56 -8.29 0.29 10.64
C HIS A 56 -8.52 -1.19 10.29
N GLN A 57 -9.06 -1.48 9.11
CA GLN A 57 -9.37 -2.85 8.66
C GLN A 57 -8.13 -3.72 8.45
N LEU A 58 -7.03 -3.13 8.00
CA LEU A 58 -5.77 -3.84 7.76
C LEU A 58 -4.82 -3.78 8.97
N SER A 59 -5.21 -3.09 10.04
CA SER A 59 -4.39 -2.87 11.24
C SER A 59 -3.00 -2.31 10.92
N ILE A 60 -2.95 -1.30 10.04
CA ILE A 60 -1.72 -0.60 9.60
C ILE A 60 -1.86 0.91 9.81
N SER A 61 -0.74 1.64 9.74
CA SER A 61 -0.79 3.10 9.82
C SER A 61 -1.38 3.72 8.55
N THR A 62 -2.08 4.85 8.70
CA THR A 62 -2.54 5.68 7.57
C THR A 62 -1.38 6.15 6.69
N SER A 63 -0.23 6.47 7.29
CA SER A 63 1.00 6.81 6.56
C SER A 63 1.47 5.71 5.61
N THR A 64 1.25 4.44 5.97
CA THR A 64 1.56 3.30 5.09
C THR A 64 0.63 3.26 3.88
N VAL A 65 -0.66 3.52 4.09
CA VAL A 65 -1.67 3.61 3.02
C VAL A 65 -1.30 4.74 2.06
N ILE A 66 -0.97 5.94 2.57
CA ILE A 66 -0.55 7.10 1.77
C ILE A 66 0.69 6.79 0.93
N ARG A 67 1.73 6.19 1.52
CA ARG A 67 2.94 5.81 0.77
C ARG A 67 2.62 4.83 -0.35
N LYS A 68 1.75 3.86 -0.09
CA LYS A 68 1.33 2.89 -1.11
C LYS A 68 0.51 3.55 -2.22
N LEU A 69 -0.31 4.53 -1.88
CA LEU A 69 -1.05 5.34 -2.86
C LEU A 69 -0.10 6.15 -3.75
N ASN A 70 0.91 6.79 -3.15
CA ASN A 70 1.91 7.55 -3.89
C ASN A 70 2.78 6.67 -4.81
N ASP A 71 2.95 5.38 -4.50
CA ASP A 71 3.63 4.44 -5.40
C ASP A 71 2.85 4.17 -6.70
N PHE A 72 1.53 4.42 -6.74
CA PHE A 72 0.71 4.19 -7.93
C PHE A 72 0.97 5.27 -8.96
N HIS A 73 1.97 5.03 -9.81
CA HIS A 73 2.24 5.85 -10.98
C HIS A 73 1.62 5.21 -12.22
N PHE A 74 0.65 5.90 -12.81
CA PHE A 74 0.15 5.55 -14.13
C PHE A 74 1.05 6.21 -15.17
N LYS A 75 1.73 5.40 -15.99
CA LYS A 75 2.40 5.89 -17.19
C LYS A 75 1.38 5.91 -18.30
N HIS A 76 1.02 7.10 -18.76
CA HIS A 76 0.16 7.27 -19.92
C HIS A 76 1.05 7.56 -21.13
N ASP A 77 0.84 6.79 -22.19
CA ASP A 77 1.45 7.08 -23.49
C ASP A 77 0.48 8.01 -24.25
N PHE A 78 0.82 9.29 -24.28
CA PHE A 78 0.05 10.32 -25.00
C PHE A 78 0.49 10.49 -26.46
N SER A 79 1.37 9.62 -26.98
CA SER A 79 1.86 9.74 -28.35
C SER A 79 0.78 9.56 -29.42
N ARG A 80 -0.36 8.96 -29.06
CA ARG A 80 -1.52 8.77 -29.94
C ARG A 80 -2.81 9.03 -29.18
N LEU A 81 -3.58 10.00 -29.65
CA LEU A 81 -4.94 10.22 -29.19
C LEU A 81 -5.91 9.31 -29.98
N PRO A 82 -6.92 8.72 -29.33
CA PRO A 82 -8.01 8.05 -30.04
C PRO A 82 -8.75 9.03 -30.97
N GLU A 83 -9.26 8.55 -32.10
CA GLU A 83 -10.02 9.36 -33.07
C GLU A 83 -11.34 9.90 -32.50
N ILE A 84 -11.94 9.18 -31.54
CA ILE A 84 -13.15 9.58 -30.82
C ILE A 84 -12.87 9.46 -29.33
N MET A 85 -13.01 10.56 -28.60
CA MET A 85 -12.81 10.61 -27.15
C MET A 85 -14.09 11.07 -26.45
N SER A 86 -14.61 10.24 -25.56
CA SER A 86 -15.74 10.59 -24.70
C SER A 86 -15.22 11.20 -23.39
N TRP A 87 -15.66 12.41 -23.07
CA TRP A 87 -15.30 13.08 -21.83
C TRP A 87 -16.52 13.14 -20.90
N ASP A 88 -16.34 12.68 -19.67
CA ASP A 88 -17.32 12.85 -18.60
C ASP A 88 -16.74 13.81 -17.54
N VAL A 89 -17.57 14.70 -17.01
CA VAL A 89 -17.15 15.75 -16.08
C VAL A 89 -17.71 15.45 -14.71
N GLU A 90 -16.87 14.89 -13.84
CA GLU A 90 -17.21 14.71 -12.43
C GLU A 90 -16.65 15.87 -11.58
N THR A 91 -17.52 16.54 -10.83
CA THR A 91 -17.11 17.57 -9.86
C THR A 91 -16.80 16.94 -8.51
N VAL A 92 -15.52 16.92 -8.14
CA VAL A 92 -15.09 16.46 -6.81
C VAL A 92 -15.11 17.61 -5.81
N ARG A 93 -15.79 17.43 -4.66
CA ARG A 93 -15.70 18.36 -3.53
C ARG A 93 -14.32 18.19 -2.88
N GLY A 94 -13.55 19.28 -2.81
CA GLY A 94 -12.19 19.27 -2.26
C GLY A 94 -12.18 18.83 -0.79
N VAL A 95 -11.29 17.88 -0.47
CA VAL A 95 -11.01 17.45 0.90
C VAL A 95 -9.75 18.18 1.37
N THR A 96 -9.84 18.97 2.43
CA THR A 96 -8.69 19.66 3.03
C THR A 96 -7.79 18.65 3.72
N VAL A 97 -6.55 18.50 3.23
CA VAL A 97 -5.50 17.74 3.92
C VAL A 97 -4.59 18.74 4.61
N SER A 98 -4.72 18.86 5.93
CA SER A 98 -3.79 19.63 6.76
C SER A 98 -2.45 18.89 6.85
N ILE A 99 -1.50 19.26 6.00
CA ILE A 99 -0.11 18.84 6.10
C ILE A 99 0.55 19.71 7.19
N GLY A 100 0.71 19.15 8.39
CA GLY A 100 1.48 19.77 9.46
C GLY A 100 2.97 19.85 9.11
N ARG A 101 3.59 20.99 9.44
CA ARG A 101 5.03 21.27 9.28
C ARG A 101 5.90 20.31 10.09
#